data_AF-A0AAV0IWT6-F1
#
_entry.id   AF-A0AAV0IWT6-F1
#
_cell.length_a   1.000
_cell.length_b   1.000
_cell.length_c   1.000
_cell.angle_alpha   90.00
_cell.angle_beta   90.00
_cell.angle_gamma   90.00
#
_symmetry.space_group_name_H-M   'P 1'
#
loop_
_entity.id
_entity.type
_entity.pdbx_description
1 polymer ?
#
loop_
_entity_poly.entity_id
_entity_poly.type
_entity_poly.pdbx_seq_one_letter_code
_entity_poly.pdbx_strand_id
1 'polypeptide(L)'
;MVSAIFTSLAQSSVHALSSPSKLSSSLRTPVGIPKLVAPGRLIRVSNRGLRPVCFFNAGEEKSKTKLEPKAGSFILTGFVEVETLPFLGIKFEQLSLDEKAEMLFLDQSLTTAVVLGVMYSITKSFGPLPEDIYRYDFKEPFNLRRGWLLWAGIGLGSAVLAIALTGFVVSTFNGETQEREADALVRLLPLIGSSGISTGLLLVITGVLAPILEENVFRGFFMVSLTKWVPTPIAVVISAAVFALAHLTPGEFPQLFVLGTLLGFSYAQTRNLLTPITIHACWNSGVILVLTLLQLQGYDIKEILQATQ
;
A
#
# COMPACT_ATOMS: atom_id res chain seq x y z
N MET A 1 1.53 -2.89 -3.72
CA MET A 1 0.78 -4.16 -3.51
C MET A 1 0.38 -4.86 -4.83
N VAL A 2 0.19 -4.14 -5.94
CA VAL A 2 0.07 -4.71 -7.30
C VAL A 2 1.26 -5.65 -7.64
N SER A 3 2.48 -5.27 -7.24
CA SER A 3 3.67 -6.14 -7.34
C SER A 3 3.54 -7.43 -6.51
N ALA A 4 2.88 -7.40 -5.35
CA ALA A 4 2.67 -8.59 -4.52
C ALA A 4 1.65 -9.57 -5.15
N ILE A 5 0.64 -9.05 -5.86
CA ILE A 5 -0.30 -9.86 -6.67
C ILE A 5 0.47 -10.53 -7.83
N PHE A 6 1.34 -9.79 -8.52
CA PHE A 6 2.24 -10.35 -9.54
C PHE A 6 3.28 -11.35 -8.97
N THR A 7 3.75 -11.11 -7.75
CA THR A 7 4.66 -12.02 -7.03
C THR A 7 3.94 -13.32 -6.71
N SER A 8 2.70 -13.25 -6.20
CA SER A 8 1.84 -14.41 -5.94
C SER A 8 1.51 -15.21 -7.22
N LEU A 9 1.20 -14.54 -8.33
CA LEU A 9 0.96 -15.17 -9.64
C LEU A 9 2.21 -15.88 -10.19
N ALA A 10 3.39 -15.27 -10.08
CA ALA A 10 4.64 -15.88 -10.54
C ALA A 10 5.16 -17.00 -9.62
N GLN A 11 4.98 -16.87 -8.30
CA GLN A 11 5.35 -17.91 -7.34
C GLN A 11 4.52 -19.19 -7.55
N SER A 12 3.25 -19.04 -7.93
CA SER A 12 2.34 -20.15 -8.21
C SER A 12 2.79 -21.00 -9.41
N SER A 13 3.43 -20.40 -10.42
CA SER A 13 4.02 -21.10 -11.56
C SER A 13 5.28 -21.90 -11.19
N VAL A 14 6.05 -21.45 -10.20
CA VAL A 14 7.30 -22.12 -9.76
C VAL A 14 7.01 -23.24 -8.76
N HIS A 15 5.97 -23.11 -7.93
CA HIS A 15 5.58 -24.15 -6.97
C HIS A 15 4.94 -25.39 -7.63
N ALA A 16 4.47 -25.29 -8.88
CA ALA A 16 3.95 -26.43 -9.65
C ALA A 16 5.02 -27.44 -10.11
N LEU A 17 6.32 -27.14 -9.91
CA LEU A 17 7.44 -27.98 -10.38
C LEU A 17 8.35 -28.50 -9.26
N SER A 18 8.06 -28.23 -7.97
CA SER A 18 8.88 -28.76 -6.88
C SER A 18 8.07 -29.19 -5.66
N SER A 19 7.61 -30.45 -5.65
CA SER A 19 7.52 -31.25 -4.42
C SER A 19 7.24 -32.72 -4.70
N PRO A 20 8.15 -33.62 -4.31
CA PRO A 20 7.78 -34.94 -3.83
C PRO A 20 7.58 -34.90 -2.31
N SER A 21 6.41 -35.38 -1.92
CA SER A 21 5.98 -35.87 -0.60
C SER A 21 7.07 -36.27 0.41
N LYS A 22 6.83 -35.96 1.70
CA LYS A 22 6.74 -36.99 2.76
C LYS A 22 6.11 -36.46 4.06
N LEU A 23 5.08 -37.17 4.49
CA LEU A 23 4.47 -37.16 5.82
C LEU A 23 5.46 -37.68 6.88
N SER A 24 5.45 -37.09 8.08
CA SER A 24 5.57 -37.85 9.34
C SER A 24 5.11 -37.04 10.54
N SER A 25 4.24 -37.67 11.32
CA SER A 25 3.65 -37.28 12.59
C SER A 25 4.62 -37.25 13.78
N SER A 26 4.38 -36.39 14.78
CA SER A 26 4.39 -36.79 16.20
C SER A 26 3.76 -35.74 17.13
N LEU A 27 3.27 -36.23 18.27
CA LEU A 27 2.34 -35.71 19.28
C LEU A 27 2.98 -34.96 20.48
N ARG A 28 2.09 -34.26 21.24
CA ARG A 28 2.10 -33.89 22.70
C ARG A 28 3.06 -32.76 23.15
N THR A 29 2.80 -31.85 24.11
CA THR A 29 1.72 -31.51 25.09
C THR A 29 2.05 -30.11 25.71
N PRO A 30 1.14 -29.45 26.49
CA PRO A 30 1.23 -28.03 26.86
C PRO A 30 1.69 -27.76 28.30
N VAL A 31 2.49 -26.71 28.53
CA VAL A 31 2.78 -26.04 29.82
C VAL A 31 3.32 -24.64 29.47
N GLY A 32 3.07 -23.49 30.09
CA GLY A 32 2.32 -23.01 31.25
C GLY A 32 2.60 -21.49 31.37
N ILE A 33 1.62 -20.70 31.81
CA ILE A 33 1.70 -19.24 31.97
C ILE A 33 2.41 -18.89 33.29
N PRO A 34 3.09 -17.72 33.38
CA PRO A 34 2.78 -16.83 34.50
C PRO A 34 2.49 -15.38 34.09
N LYS A 35 1.49 -14.81 34.77
CA LYS A 35 1.15 -13.37 34.81
C LYS A 35 2.12 -12.62 35.74
N LEU A 36 2.39 -11.36 35.43
CA LEU A 36 2.75 -10.35 36.43
C LEU A 36 2.13 -8.99 36.06
N VAL A 37 1.52 -8.36 37.06
CA VAL A 37 0.82 -7.05 37.09
C VAL A 37 1.70 -6.11 37.93
N ALA A 38 1.93 -4.84 37.57
CA ALA A 38 1.27 -3.65 38.15
C ALA A 38 1.94 -2.33 37.62
N PRO A 39 1.31 -1.14 37.80
CA PRO A 39 1.40 0.00 36.87
C PRO A 39 2.28 1.18 37.33
N GLY A 40 2.65 2.09 36.41
CA GLY A 40 3.33 3.35 36.75
C GLY A 40 3.21 4.48 35.72
N ARG A 41 2.45 5.51 36.08
CA ARG A 41 2.53 6.96 35.74
C ARG A 41 2.64 7.41 34.27
N LEU A 42 1.56 8.04 33.77
CA LEU A 42 1.55 8.85 32.55
C LEU A 42 2.21 10.23 32.78
N ILE A 43 3.25 10.55 32.01
CA ILE A 43 3.81 11.91 31.88
C ILE A 43 3.06 12.61 30.74
N ARG A 44 2.39 13.73 31.04
CA ARG A 44 1.67 14.54 30.06
C ARG A 44 2.63 15.54 29.41
N VAL A 45 3.18 15.21 28.25
CA VAL A 45 3.98 16.14 27.44
C VAL A 45 3.02 17.01 26.62
N SER A 46 3.05 18.32 26.90
CA SER A 46 2.32 19.36 26.16
C SER A 46 2.98 19.59 24.80
N ASN A 47 2.32 19.21 23.71
CA ASN A 47 2.82 19.41 22.35
C ASN A 47 1.92 20.43 21.61
N ARG A 48 2.31 21.71 21.63
CA ARG A 48 1.68 22.75 20.79
C ARG A 48 2.29 22.65 19.39
N GLY A 49 1.53 22.12 18.42
CA GLY A 49 1.91 22.19 17.00
C GLY A 49 1.16 21.23 16.07
N LEU A 50 0.77 20.07 16.57
CA LEU A 50 -0.04 19.08 15.86
C LEU A 50 -1.23 18.76 16.75
N ARG A 51 -2.44 19.17 16.35
CA ARG A 51 -3.63 18.87 17.15
C ARG A 51 -3.80 17.35 17.20
N PRO A 52 -3.89 16.73 18.40
CA PRO A 52 -4.27 15.34 18.50
C PRO A 52 -5.61 15.13 17.80
N VAL A 53 -5.80 13.96 17.20
CA VAL A 53 -7.12 13.50 16.80
C VAL A 53 -7.91 13.35 18.10
N CYS A 54 -8.76 14.32 18.43
CA CYS A 54 -9.50 14.33 19.69
C CYS A 54 -10.60 13.27 19.68
N PHE A 55 -10.35 12.02 20.08
CA PHE A 55 -11.42 11.06 20.40
C PHE A 55 -11.09 10.13 21.57
N PHE A 56 -12.16 9.78 22.31
CA PHE A 56 -12.28 9.01 23.56
C PHE A 56 -11.99 9.77 24.86
N ASN A 57 -13.03 10.44 25.38
CA ASN A 57 -13.24 10.47 26.83
C ASN A 57 -14.01 9.19 27.17
N ALA A 58 -13.32 8.16 27.63
CA ALA A 58 -13.96 6.94 28.10
C ALA A 58 -14.66 7.25 29.43
N GLY A 59 -15.97 7.50 29.37
CA GLY A 59 -16.82 7.26 30.52
C GLY A 59 -16.77 5.77 30.83
N GLU A 60 -16.40 5.42 32.07
CA GLU A 60 -16.49 4.06 32.57
C GLU A 60 -17.93 3.56 32.45
N GLU A 61 -18.21 2.69 31.49
CA GLU A 61 -19.37 1.82 31.58
C GLU A 61 -18.96 0.38 31.25
N LYS A 62 -18.90 -0.44 32.31
CA LYS A 62 -18.66 -1.87 32.24
C LYS A 62 -19.88 -2.54 31.58
N SER A 63 -19.80 -2.84 30.30
CA SER A 63 -20.65 -3.86 29.67
C SER A 63 -19.78 -5.02 29.19
N LYS A 64 -19.92 -6.17 29.87
CA LYS A 64 -19.31 -7.44 29.48
C LYS A 64 -20.07 -7.99 28.27
N THR A 65 -19.55 -7.78 27.07
CA THR A 65 -19.83 -8.67 25.94
C THR A 65 -18.50 -9.23 25.46
N LYS A 66 -18.29 -10.53 25.74
CA LYS A 66 -17.15 -11.30 25.25
C LYS A 66 -17.39 -11.57 23.76
N LEU A 67 -16.99 -10.64 22.91
CA LEU A 67 -16.88 -10.88 21.47
C LEU A 67 -15.41 -11.22 21.19
N GLU A 68 -15.12 -12.49 20.92
CA GLU A 68 -13.78 -12.88 20.48
C GLU A 68 -13.54 -12.34 19.06
N PRO A 69 -12.50 -11.52 18.85
CA PRO A 69 -12.19 -11.04 17.52
C PRO A 69 -11.51 -12.18 16.75
N LYS A 70 -12.24 -12.81 15.81
CA LYS A 70 -11.62 -13.64 14.77
C LYS A 70 -10.89 -12.74 13.78
N ALA A 71 -9.76 -12.18 14.19
CA ALA A 71 -8.89 -11.33 13.37
C ALA A 71 -8.04 -12.11 12.34
N GLY A 72 -8.33 -13.41 12.13
CA GLY A 72 -7.54 -14.28 11.25
C GLY A 72 -7.97 -14.34 9.79
N SER A 73 -9.01 -13.60 9.37
CA SER A 73 -9.57 -13.73 8.00
C SER A 73 -8.98 -12.76 6.96
N PHE A 74 -8.21 -11.75 7.37
CA PHE A 74 -7.87 -10.63 6.49
C PHE A 74 -6.65 -10.84 5.60
N ILE A 75 -5.85 -11.87 5.86
CA ILE A 75 -4.78 -12.30 4.95
C ILE A 75 -5.35 -13.21 3.84
N LEU A 76 -6.58 -13.73 4.01
CA LEU A 76 -7.14 -14.76 3.13
C LEU A 76 -7.66 -14.21 1.80
N THR A 77 -8.12 -12.95 1.72
CA THR A 77 -8.70 -12.44 0.47
C THR A 77 -7.68 -12.24 -0.65
N GLY A 78 -6.39 -12.02 -0.34
CA GLY A 78 -5.35 -11.92 -1.36
C GLY A 78 -4.87 -13.27 -1.92
N PHE A 79 -5.17 -14.39 -1.24
CA PHE A 79 -4.77 -15.73 -1.68
C PHE A 79 -5.85 -16.46 -2.46
N VAL A 80 -7.11 -16.02 -2.40
CA VAL A 80 -8.25 -16.77 -2.96
C VAL A 80 -8.31 -16.69 -4.50
N GLU A 81 -7.85 -15.63 -5.15
CA GLU A 81 -8.08 -15.48 -6.60
C GLU A 81 -7.10 -16.26 -7.48
N VAL A 82 -5.80 -16.29 -7.13
CA VAL A 82 -4.79 -17.00 -7.93
C VAL A 82 -5.03 -18.52 -7.99
N GLU A 83 -5.58 -19.09 -6.92
CA GLU A 83 -5.88 -20.52 -6.88
C GLU A 83 -7.12 -20.91 -7.70
N THR A 84 -8.01 -19.97 -8.09
CA THR A 84 -9.28 -20.30 -8.78
C THR A 84 -9.19 -20.35 -10.31
N LEU A 85 -8.22 -19.67 -10.92
CA LEU A 85 -8.04 -19.63 -12.37
C LEU A 85 -7.78 -21.02 -13.00
N PRO A 86 -6.97 -21.91 -12.38
CA PRO A 86 -6.82 -23.28 -12.88
C PRO A 86 -8.10 -24.11 -12.77
N PHE A 87 -8.94 -23.88 -11.75
CA PHE A 87 -10.23 -24.58 -11.59
C PHE A 87 -11.27 -24.14 -12.63
N LEU A 88 -11.16 -22.91 -13.16
CA LEU A 88 -11.96 -22.40 -14.27
C LEU A 88 -11.45 -22.86 -15.65
N GLY A 89 -10.33 -23.59 -15.71
CA GLY A 89 -9.74 -24.07 -16.95
C GLY A 89 -9.03 -22.99 -17.78
N ILE A 90 -8.80 -21.79 -17.21
CA ILE A 90 -8.14 -20.67 -17.90
C ILE A 90 -6.63 -20.83 -17.77
N LYS A 91 -5.95 -21.02 -18.91
CA LYS A 91 -4.47 -21.08 -18.97
C LYS A 91 -3.89 -19.68 -19.14
N PHE A 92 -3.53 -19.04 -18.03
CA PHE A 92 -3.03 -17.67 -17.99
C PHE A 92 -1.85 -17.39 -18.93
N GLU A 93 -1.00 -18.38 -19.17
CA GLU A 93 0.16 -18.25 -20.07
C GLU A 93 -0.22 -18.08 -21.54
N GLN A 94 -1.38 -18.56 -21.96
CA GLN A 94 -1.85 -18.54 -23.35
C GLN A 94 -2.62 -17.26 -23.71
N LEU A 95 -2.93 -16.42 -22.71
CA LEU A 95 -3.64 -15.17 -22.91
C LEU A 95 -2.76 -14.13 -23.58
N SER A 96 -3.37 -13.34 -24.47
CA SER A 96 -2.78 -12.12 -25.01
C SER A 96 -2.49 -11.10 -23.90
N LEU A 97 -1.63 -10.13 -24.20
CA LEU A 97 -1.29 -9.07 -23.24
C LEU A 97 -2.51 -8.22 -22.86
N ASP A 98 -3.42 -8.00 -23.81
CA ASP A 98 -4.67 -7.27 -23.57
C ASP A 98 -5.61 -8.05 -22.65
N GLU A 99 -5.80 -9.35 -22.87
CA GLU A 99 -6.59 -10.20 -21.97
C GLU A 99 -5.99 -10.26 -20.55
N LYS A 100 -4.66 -10.26 -20.44
CA LYS A 100 -3.96 -10.18 -19.14
C LYS A 100 -4.23 -8.84 -18.46
N ALA A 101 -4.17 -7.73 -19.19
CA ALA A 101 -4.47 -6.40 -18.64
C ALA A 101 -5.93 -6.28 -18.19
N GLU A 102 -6.87 -6.82 -18.96
CA GLU A 102 -8.30 -6.86 -18.60
C GLU A 102 -8.53 -7.68 -17.33
N MET A 103 -7.91 -8.86 -17.22
CA MET A 103 -8.04 -9.69 -16.03
C MET A 103 -7.48 -9.00 -14.78
N LEU A 104 -6.32 -8.34 -14.90
CA LEU A 104 -5.72 -7.56 -13.81
C LEU A 104 -6.59 -6.36 -13.41
N PHE A 105 -7.24 -5.72 -14.37
CA PHE A 105 -8.18 -4.63 -14.09
C PHE A 105 -9.39 -5.12 -13.30
N LEU A 106 -9.96 -6.27 -13.69
CA LEU A 106 -11.10 -6.87 -12.99
C LEU A 106 -10.72 -7.29 -11.57
N ASP A 107 -9.59 -7.98 -11.40
CA ASP A 107 -9.04 -8.39 -10.10
C ASP A 107 -8.82 -7.20 -9.17
N GLN A 108 -8.12 -6.16 -9.65
CA GLN A 108 -7.89 -4.95 -8.86
C GLN A 108 -9.20 -4.24 -8.52
N SER A 109 -10.17 -4.19 -9.44
CA SER A 109 -11.47 -3.56 -9.21
C SER A 109 -12.25 -4.29 -8.13
N LEU A 110 -12.30 -5.63 -8.19
CA LEU A 110 -12.99 -6.45 -7.20
C LEU A 110 -12.32 -6.35 -5.84
N THR A 111 -11.00 -6.49 -5.79
CA THR A 111 -10.20 -6.32 -4.56
C THR A 111 -10.46 -4.96 -3.93
N THR A 112 -10.45 -3.89 -4.73
CA THR A 112 -10.71 -2.53 -4.25
C THR A 112 -12.13 -2.43 -3.65
N ALA A 113 -13.15 -2.92 -4.34
CA ALA A 113 -14.52 -2.88 -3.87
C ALA A 113 -14.73 -3.69 -2.57
N VAL A 114 -14.19 -4.92 -2.52
CA VAL A 114 -14.31 -5.81 -1.36
C VAL A 114 -13.61 -5.22 -0.14
N VAL A 115 -12.34 -4.81 -0.28
CA VAL A 115 -11.57 -4.28 0.85
C VAL A 115 -12.20 -3.00 1.38
N LEU A 116 -12.57 -2.05 0.52
CA LEU A 116 -13.23 -0.81 0.96
C LEU A 116 -14.60 -1.09 1.57
N GLY A 117 -15.38 -2.01 1.02
CA GLY A 117 -16.67 -2.44 1.56
C GLY A 117 -16.53 -3.02 2.96
N VAL A 118 -15.58 -3.95 3.15
CA VAL A 118 -15.26 -4.55 4.44
C VAL A 118 -14.78 -3.51 5.45
N MET A 119 -13.88 -2.61 5.05
CA MET A 119 -13.42 -1.52 5.91
C MET A 119 -14.56 -0.60 6.33
N TYR A 120 -15.44 -0.23 5.40
CA TYR A 120 -16.61 0.58 5.69
C TYR A 120 -17.57 -0.13 6.66
N SER A 121 -17.84 -1.43 6.44
CA SER A 121 -18.67 -2.24 7.34
C SER A 121 -18.10 -2.28 8.75
N ILE A 122 -16.79 -2.54 8.89
CA ILE A 122 -16.11 -2.60 10.20
C ILE A 122 -16.18 -1.23 10.88
N THR A 123 -15.79 -0.15 10.19
CA THR A 123 -15.73 1.18 10.80
C THR A 123 -17.11 1.72 11.18
N LYS A 124 -18.15 1.44 10.39
CA LYS A 124 -19.53 1.80 10.69
C LYS A 124 -20.04 1.15 11.99
N SER A 125 -19.57 -0.05 12.33
CA SER A 125 -19.94 -0.73 13.58
C SER A 125 -19.43 -0.03 14.85
N PHE A 126 -18.50 0.94 14.73
CA PHE A 126 -17.93 1.69 15.85
C PHE A 126 -18.39 3.17 15.92
N GLY A 127 -19.49 3.53 15.24
CA GLY A 127 -19.96 4.91 15.15
C GLY A 127 -20.45 5.54 16.48
N PRO A 128 -20.53 6.88 16.56
CA PRO A 128 -20.27 7.84 15.49
C PRO A 128 -18.78 8.05 15.22
N LEU A 129 -18.42 8.06 13.92
CA LEU A 129 -17.04 8.29 13.49
C LEU A 129 -16.70 9.79 13.55
N PRO A 130 -15.44 10.12 13.87
CA PRO A 130 -14.89 11.46 13.67
C PRO A 130 -15.14 11.99 12.25
N GLU A 131 -15.48 13.28 12.11
CA GLU A 131 -15.74 13.93 10.82
C GLU A 131 -14.50 14.00 9.89
N ASP A 132 -13.30 13.71 10.42
CA ASP A 132 -12.04 13.72 9.68
C ASP A 132 -11.59 12.33 9.20
N ILE A 133 -12.28 11.25 9.59
CA ILE A 133 -12.04 9.89 9.08
C ILE A 133 -12.70 9.72 7.72
N TYR A 134 -11.97 9.15 6.76
CA TYR A 134 -12.40 8.97 5.36
C TYR A 134 -12.95 10.25 4.69
N ARG A 135 -12.38 11.40 5.02
CA ARG A 135 -12.81 12.68 4.47
C ARG A 135 -12.30 12.90 3.04
N TYR A 136 -13.24 13.19 2.15
CA TYR A 136 -13.02 13.67 0.78
C TYR A 136 -13.63 15.07 0.65
N ASP A 137 -12.79 16.10 0.62
CA ASP A 137 -13.26 17.49 0.52
C ASP A 137 -12.66 18.21 -0.68
N PHE A 138 -13.51 18.47 -1.68
CA PHE A 138 -13.08 19.15 -2.92
C PHE A 138 -13.01 20.67 -2.77
N LYS A 139 -13.47 21.23 -1.65
CA LYS A 139 -13.55 22.69 -1.43
C LYS A 139 -12.16 23.29 -1.21
N GLU A 140 -12.02 24.55 -1.60
CA GLU A 140 -10.82 25.37 -1.42
C GLU A 140 -9.49 24.67 -1.77
N PRO A 141 -9.33 24.13 -2.99
CA PRO A 141 -8.18 23.29 -3.38
C PRO A 141 -6.82 23.95 -3.17
N PHE A 142 -6.76 25.28 -3.19
CA PHE A 142 -5.53 26.07 -3.08
C PHE A 142 -5.38 26.83 -1.74
N ASN A 143 -6.18 26.50 -0.72
CA ASN A 143 -6.01 27.09 0.61
C ASN A 143 -4.60 26.79 1.16
N LEU A 144 -3.88 27.83 1.63
CA LEU A 144 -2.50 27.68 2.12
C LEU A 144 -2.36 26.71 3.31
N ARG A 145 -3.39 26.59 4.15
CA ARG A 145 -3.33 25.75 5.35
C ARG A 145 -3.72 24.31 5.08
N ARG A 146 -4.74 24.07 4.25
CA ARG A 146 -5.36 22.74 4.06
C ARG A 146 -5.79 22.42 2.63
N GLY A 147 -5.46 23.27 1.66
CA GLY A 147 -5.86 23.11 0.27
C GLY A 147 -5.28 21.84 -0.31
N TRP A 148 -6.16 20.90 -0.64
CA TRP A 148 -5.73 19.54 -0.94
C TRP A 148 -4.85 19.46 -2.18
N LEU A 149 -5.11 20.30 -3.18
CA LEU A 149 -4.38 20.34 -4.45
C LEU A 149 -3.05 21.09 -4.33
N LEU A 150 -3.02 22.19 -3.56
CA LEU A 150 -1.78 22.89 -3.25
C LEU A 150 -0.79 21.96 -2.52
N TRP A 151 -1.25 21.29 -1.47
CA TRP A 151 -0.43 20.35 -0.71
C TRP A 151 -0.08 19.10 -1.52
N ALA A 152 -0.93 18.68 -2.47
CA ALA A 152 -0.57 17.62 -3.41
C ALA A 152 0.58 18.05 -4.33
N GLY A 153 0.54 19.26 -4.88
CA GLY A 153 1.63 19.80 -5.70
C GLY A 153 2.95 19.92 -4.94
N ILE A 154 2.92 20.48 -3.73
CA ILE A 154 4.10 20.57 -2.84
C ILE A 154 4.61 19.17 -2.50
N GLY A 155 3.71 18.25 -2.15
CA GLY A 155 4.04 16.86 -1.81
C GLY A 155 4.67 16.11 -2.97
N LEU A 156 4.16 16.27 -4.19
CA LEU A 156 4.70 15.65 -5.39
C LEU A 156 6.10 16.18 -5.74
N GLY A 157 6.29 17.51 -5.71
CA GLY A 157 7.63 18.09 -5.92
C GLY A 157 8.64 17.63 -4.86
N SER A 158 8.20 17.55 -3.59
CA SER A 158 9.01 17.03 -2.49
C SER A 158 9.33 15.54 -2.67
N ALA A 159 8.39 14.74 -3.20
CA ALA A 159 8.59 13.31 -3.46
C ALA A 159 9.64 13.08 -4.54
N VAL A 160 9.56 13.79 -5.66
CA VAL A 160 10.56 13.72 -6.74
C VAL A 160 11.96 14.03 -6.19
N LEU A 161 12.10 15.13 -5.45
CA LEU A 161 13.38 15.51 -4.87
C LEU A 161 13.89 14.50 -3.84
N ALA A 162 13.03 14.07 -2.92
CA ALA A 162 13.43 13.16 -1.85
C ALA A 162 13.81 11.77 -2.38
N ILE A 163 13.11 11.27 -3.39
CA ILE A 163 13.40 9.97 -4.01
C ILE A 163 14.70 10.05 -4.83
N ALA A 164 14.91 11.13 -5.60
CA ALA A 164 16.18 11.36 -6.29
C ALA A 164 17.37 11.41 -5.32
N LEU A 165 17.22 12.12 -4.19
CA LEU A 165 18.24 12.17 -3.15
C LEU A 165 18.45 10.81 -2.49
N THR A 166 17.37 10.06 -2.22
CA THR A 166 17.46 8.71 -1.64
C THR A 166 18.21 7.77 -2.57
N GLY A 167 17.92 7.79 -3.87
CA GLY A 167 18.65 7.01 -4.87
C GLY A 167 20.14 7.37 -4.92
N PHE A 168 20.47 8.67 -4.89
CA PHE A 168 21.85 9.14 -4.82
C PHE A 168 22.56 8.68 -3.52
N VAL A 169 21.90 8.77 -2.37
CA VAL A 169 22.48 8.31 -1.10
C VAL A 169 22.71 6.81 -1.13
N VAL A 170 21.71 6.02 -1.54
CA VAL A 170 21.82 4.56 -1.59
C VAL A 170 22.96 4.13 -2.51
N SER A 171 23.16 4.78 -3.66
CA SER A 171 24.25 4.45 -4.59
C SER A 171 25.65 4.76 -4.04
N THR A 172 25.78 5.70 -3.09
CA THR A 172 27.07 5.99 -2.44
C THR A 172 27.44 4.98 -1.35
N PHE A 173 26.47 4.28 -0.76
CA PHE A 173 26.71 3.33 0.33
C PHE A 173 26.73 1.87 -0.13
N ASN A 174 25.88 1.51 -1.10
CA ASN A 174 25.83 0.17 -1.67
C ASN A 174 26.49 0.22 -3.05
N GLY A 175 27.72 -0.30 -3.16
CA GLY A 175 28.34 -0.64 -4.45
C GLY A 175 27.64 -1.79 -5.19
N GLU A 176 26.51 -2.28 -4.66
CA GLU A 176 25.62 -3.24 -5.31
C GLU A 176 24.45 -2.47 -5.92
N THR A 177 24.41 -2.57 -7.24
CA THR A 177 23.54 -1.86 -8.16
C THR A 177 22.06 -2.19 -7.97
N GLN A 178 21.27 -1.37 -8.65
CA GLN A 178 19.82 -1.24 -8.78
C GLN A 178 19.08 -2.53 -9.22
N GLU A 179 19.53 -3.73 -8.85
CA GLU A 179 18.93 -5.03 -9.21
C GLU A 179 17.46 -5.18 -8.78
N ARG A 180 17.00 -4.39 -7.79
CA ARG A 180 15.77 -4.68 -7.05
C ARG A 180 14.57 -3.78 -7.38
N GLU A 181 14.78 -2.59 -7.93
CA GLU A 181 13.70 -1.73 -8.48
C GLU A 181 13.16 -2.30 -9.81
N ALA A 182 13.96 -3.14 -10.46
CA ALA A 182 13.60 -3.76 -11.72
C ALA A 182 12.50 -4.81 -11.56
N ASP A 183 12.45 -5.63 -10.50
CA ASP A 183 11.60 -6.84 -10.53
C ASP A 183 10.07 -6.54 -10.60
N ALA A 184 9.58 -5.53 -9.87
CA ALA A 184 8.16 -5.16 -9.92
C ALA A 184 7.79 -4.49 -11.26
N LEU A 185 8.61 -3.55 -11.73
CA LEU A 185 8.38 -2.82 -12.96
C LEU A 185 8.60 -3.68 -14.21
N VAL A 186 9.61 -4.56 -14.21
CA VAL A 186 9.92 -5.51 -15.28
C VAL A 186 8.78 -6.50 -15.51
N ARG A 187 8.02 -6.85 -14.47
CA ARG A 187 6.82 -7.70 -14.61
C ARG A 187 5.66 -6.99 -15.30
N LEU A 188 5.55 -5.67 -15.11
CA LEU A 188 4.53 -4.83 -15.76
C LEU A 188 4.96 -4.34 -17.14
N LEU A 189 6.27 -4.33 -17.41
CA LEU A 189 6.86 -3.82 -18.64
C LEU A 189 6.28 -4.45 -19.92
N PRO A 190 5.96 -5.76 -19.99
CA PRO A 190 5.32 -6.34 -21.17
C PRO A 190 3.92 -5.77 -21.46
N LEU A 191 3.23 -5.20 -20.48
CA LEU A 191 1.93 -4.54 -20.66
C LEU A 191 2.07 -3.07 -21.05
N ILE A 192 3.21 -2.45 -20.73
CA ILE A 192 3.50 -1.07 -21.08
C ILE A 192 3.83 -1.01 -22.57
N GLY A 193 3.12 -0.19 -23.33
CA GLY A 193 3.39 0.03 -24.74
C GLY A 193 3.12 -1.17 -25.67
N SER A 194 2.49 -2.25 -25.17
CA SER A 194 2.05 -3.38 -25.99
C SER A 194 0.84 -3.02 -26.86
N SER A 195 -0.14 -2.33 -26.26
CA SER A 195 -1.28 -1.73 -26.93
C SER A 195 -1.77 -0.51 -26.13
N GLY A 196 -2.58 0.33 -26.78
CA GLY A 196 -3.24 1.47 -26.11
C GLY A 196 -4.22 1.02 -25.02
N ILE A 197 -4.86 -0.15 -25.19
CA ILE A 197 -5.81 -0.72 -24.23
C ILE A 197 -5.06 -1.21 -22.99
N SER A 198 -4.04 -2.06 -23.16
CA SER A 198 -3.21 -2.58 -22.06
C SER A 198 -2.60 -1.45 -21.23
N THR A 199 -2.00 -0.45 -21.90
CA THR A 199 -1.40 0.70 -21.22
C THR A 199 -2.46 1.54 -20.49
N GLY A 200 -3.62 1.76 -21.11
CA GLY A 200 -4.74 2.48 -20.51
C GLY A 200 -5.29 1.79 -19.26
N LEU A 201 -5.49 0.47 -19.31
CA LEU A 201 -5.93 -0.31 -18.16
C LEU A 201 -4.90 -0.27 -17.03
N LEU A 202 -3.61 -0.39 -17.36
CA LEU A 202 -2.53 -0.29 -16.37
C LEU A 202 -2.51 1.08 -15.67
N LEU A 203 -2.75 2.17 -16.41
CA LEU A 203 -2.89 3.52 -15.84
C LEU A 203 -4.09 3.62 -14.89
N VAL A 204 -5.23 3.01 -15.22
CA VAL A 204 -6.40 3.01 -14.31
C VAL A 204 -6.11 2.19 -13.04
N ILE A 205 -5.50 1.01 -13.19
CA ILE A 205 -5.12 0.14 -12.06
C ILE A 205 -4.18 0.88 -11.12
N THR A 206 -3.06 1.38 -11.65
CA THR A 206 -1.95 1.92 -10.85
C THR A 206 -2.13 3.39 -10.47
N GLY A 207 -2.83 4.16 -11.29
CA GLY A 207 -3.06 5.59 -11.11
C GLY A 207 -4.38 5.94 -10.42
N VAL A 208 -5.35 5.01 -10.35
CA VAL A 208 -6.67 5.28 -9.75
C VAL A 208 -7.03 4.25 -8.69
N LEU A 209 -7.18 2.97 -9.07
CA LEU A 209 -7.72 1.95 -8.17
C LEU A 209 -6.78 1.68 -6.99
N ALA A 210 -5.49 1.45 -7.26
CA ALA A 210 -4.51 1.18 -6.22
C ALA A 210 -4.33 2.38 -5.26
N PRO A 211 -4.12 3.63 -5.71
CA PRO A 211 -4.04 4.78 -4.80
C PRO A 211 -5.30 4.97 -3.94
N ILE A 212 -6.49 4.81 -4.51
CA ILE A 212 -7.73 4.89 -3.73
C ILE A 212 -7.72 3.80 -2.65
N LEU A 213 -7.51 2.54 -3.03
CA LEU A 213 -7.49 1.43 -2.07
C LEU A 213 -6.45 1.66 -0.97
N GLU A 214 -5.20 1.86 -1.36
CA GLU A 214 -4.06 1.92 -0.45
C GLU A 214 -4.15 3.13 0.48
N GLU A 215 -4.52 4.32 0.00
CA GLU A 215 -4.63 5.49 0.89
C GLU A 215 -5.80 5.39 1.88
N ASN A 216 -6.91 4.74 1.52
CA ASN A 216 -7.98 4.46 2.49
C ASN A 216 -7.50 3.49 3.58
N VAL A 217 -6.77 2.44 3.21
CA VAL A 217 -6.21 1.46 4.15
C VAL A 217 -5.18 2.11 5.06
N PHE A 218 -4.15 2.73 4.49
CA PHE A 218 -2.99 3.20 5.24
C PHE A 218 -3.23 4.54 5.94
N ARG A 219 -3.87 5.51 5.26
CA ARG A 219 -4.02 6.88 5.80
C ARG A 219 -5.39 7.06 6.44
N GLY A 220 -6.44 6.59 5.78
CA GLY A 220 -7.82 6.69 6.28
C GLY A 220 -8.08 5.84 7.53
N PHE A 221 -7.48 4.65 7.61
CA PHE A 221 -7.74 3.71 8.70
C PHE A 221 -6.53 3.45 9.59
N PHE A 222 -5.45 2.88 9.05
CA PHE A 222 -4.34 2.35 9.85
C PHE A 222 -3.60 3.45 10.62
N MET A 223 -3.13 4.49 9.91
CA MET A 223 -2.41 5.60 10.52
C MET A 223 -3.28 6.35 11.53
N VAL A 224 -4.53 6.66 11.19
CA VAL A 224 -5.46 7.33 12.12
C VAL A 224 -5.70 6.47 13.35
N SER A 225 -5.86 5.15 13.19
CA SER A 225 -6.01 4.23 14.33
C SER A 225 -4.77 4.21 15.23
N LEU A 226 -3.56 4.30 14.66
CA LEU A 226 -2.31 4.40 15.41
C LEU A 226 -2.22 5.69 16.23
N THR A 227 -2.80 6.81 15.76
CA THR A 227 -2.77 8.08 16.50
C THR A 227 -3.49 8.04 17.85
N LYS A 228 -4.26 6.98 18.14
CA LYS A 228 -4.83 6.71 19.47
C LYS A 228 -3.78 6.28 20.50
N TRP A 229 -2.67 5.72 20.04
CA TRP A 229 -1.65 5.09 20.87
C TRP A 229 -0.33 5.84 20.86
N VAL A 230 -0.01 6.49 19.74
CA VAL A 230 1.26 7.21 19.56
C VAL A 230 1.04 8.61 18.96
N PRO A 231 1.96 9.57 19.20
CA PRO A 231 1.93 10.88 18.54
C PRO A 231 1.89 10.78 17.01
N THR A 232 1.25 11.75 16.35
CA THR A 232 1.07 11.78 14.89
C THR A 232 2.37 11.54 14.09
N PRO A 233 3.53 12.16 14.41
CA PRO A 233 4.75 11.89 13.66
C PRO A 233 5.20 10.43 13.72
N ILE A 234 5.01 9.77 14.88
CA ILE A 234 5.34 8.35 15.04
C ILE A 234 4.35 7.47 14.27
N ALA A 235 3.06 7.81 14.28
CA ALA A 235 2.06 7.11 13.47
C ALA A 235 2.36 7.19 11.97
N VAL A 236 2.84 8.35 11.48
CA VAL A 236 3.27 8.53 10.07
C VAL A 236 4.43 7.59 9.74
N VAL A 237 5.47 7.57 10.58
CA VAL A 237 6.66 6.71 10.35
C VAL A 237 6.29 5.22 10.38
N ILE A 238 5.49 4.78 11.35
CA ILE A 238 5.06 3.38 11.44
C ILE A 238 4.20 3.02 10.22
N SER A 239 3.25 3.88 9.84
CA SER A 239 2.41 3.64 8.65
C SER A 239 3.24 3.57 7.37
N ALA A 240 4.22 4.45 7.20
CA ALA A 240 5.13 4.43 6.06
C ALA A 240 5.99 3.15 5.99
N ALA A 241 6.48 2.67 7.13
CA ALA A 241 7.24 1.41 7.20
C ALA A 241 6.37 0.22 6.83
N VAL A 242 5.15 0.13 7.36
CA VAL A 242 4.22 -0.97 7.02
C VAL A 242 3.79 -0.90 5.55
N PHE A 243 3.56 0.30 5.02
CA PHE A 243 3.30 0.53 3.60
C PHE A 243 4.43 0.00 2.72
N ALA A 244 5.69 0.34 3.03
CA ALA A 244 6.85 -0.13 2.28
C ALA A 244 7.04 -1.65 2.39
N LEU A 245 6.87 -2.23 3.58
CA LEU A 245 6.97 -3.68 3.77
C LEU A 245 5.86 -4.46 3.05
N ALA A 246 4.65 -3.90 2.96
CA ALA A 246 3.52 -4.53 2.27
C ALA A 246 3.72 -4.66 0.75
N HIS A 247 4.74 -4.00 0.19
CA HIS A 247 5.11 -4.16 -1.21
C HIS A 247 5.96 -5.40 -1.49
N LEU A 248 6.54 -6.01 -0.45
CA LEU A 248 7.35 -7.24 -0.53
C LEU A 248 8.54 -7.12 -1.51
N THR A 249 9.05 -5.90 -1.71
CA THR A 249 10.20 -5.57 -2.55
C THR A 249 11.31 -4.94 -1.69
N PRO A 250 12.15 -5.73 -1.00
CA PRO A 250 13.10 -5.20 -0.02
C PRO A 250 14.05 -4.13 -0.56
N GLY A 251 14.38 -4.15 -1.85
CA GLY A 251 15.25 -3.13 -2.44
C GLY A 251 14.57 -1.81 -2.76
N GLU A 252 13.24 -1.78 -2.89
CA GLU A 252 12.47 -0.54 -3.06
C GLU A 252 12.08 0.08 -1.71
N PHE A 253 12.40 -0.60 -0.60
CA PHE A 253 12.00 -0.18 0.73
C PHE A 253 12.37 1.28 1.05
N PRO A 254 13.61 1.77 0.82
CA PRO A 254 13.96 3.16 1.12
C PRO A 254 13.07 4.17 0.39
N GLN A 255 12.84 3.96 -0.90
CA GLN A 255 12.05 4.82 -1.79
C GLN A 255 10.57 4.78 -1.39
N LEU A 256 10.01 3.60 -1.17
CA LEU A 256 8.63 3.41 -0.74
C LEU A 256 8.38 3.96 0.67
N PHE A 257 9.36 3.86 1.56
CA PHE A 257 9.29 4.43 2.91
C PHE A 257 9.27 5.96 2.87
N VAL A 258 10.11 6.57 2.03
CA VAL A 258 10.15 8.03 1.83
C VAL A 258 8.84 8.53 1.22
N LEU A 259 8.36 7.89 0.15
CA LEU A 259 7.06 8.19 -0.44
C LEU A 259 5.94 8.02 0.60
N GLY A 260 5.95 6.90 1.32
CA GLY A 260 4.95 6.59 2.35
C GLY A 260 4.90 7.62 3.47
N THR A 261 6.05 8.16 3.85
CA THR A 261 6.19 9.24 4.86
C THR A 261 5.59 10.55 4.35
N LEU A 262 5.87 10.92 3.10
CA LEU A 262 5.31 12.13 2.47
C LEU A 262 3.79 12.04 2.33
N LEU A 263 3.27 10.89 1.93
CA LEU A 263 1.83 10.62 1.86
C LEU A 263 1.18 10.74 3.24
N GLY A 264 1.77 10.13 4.27
CA GLY A 264 1.30 10.22 5.66
C GLY A 264 1.33 11.66 6.21
N PHE A 265 2.40 12.40 5.94
CA PHE A 265 2.53 13.81 6.33
C PHE A 265 1.48 14.69 5.64
N SER A 266 1.31 14.54 4.32
CA SER A 266 0.36 15.34 3.55
C SER A 266 -1.08 15.13 4.06
N TYR A 267 -1.46 13.89 4.37
CA TYR A 267 -2.75 13.61 5.03
C TYR A 267 -2.84 14.22 6.43
N ALA A 268 -1.79 14.11 7.25
CA ALA A 268 -1.79 14.68 8.59
C ALA A 268 -1.99 16.21 8.58
N GLN A 269 -1.45 16.88 7.56
CA GLN A 269 -1.57 18.32 7.32
C GLN A 269 -2.96 18.73 6.82
N THR A 270 -3.48 18.06 5.78
CA THR A 270 -4.74 18.48 5.12
C THR A 270 -5.98 17.86 5.74
N ARG A 271 -5.86 16.69 6.39
CA ARG A 271 -6.97 15.84 6.85
C ARG A 271 -7.96 15.52 5.73
N ASN A 272 -7.45 15.29 4.54
CA ASN A 272 -8.22 15.03 3.33
C ASN A 272 -7.52 13.94 2.53
N LEU A 273 -8.23 12.86 2.23
CA LEU A 273 -7.68 11.73 1.46
C LEU A 273 -7.36 12.10 0.01
N LEU A 274 -7.98 13.14 -0.54
CA LEU A 274 -7.67 13.60 -1.89
C LEU A 274 -6.19 13.98 -2.03
N THR A 275 -5.57 14.57 -1.00
CA THR A 275 -4.16 14.97 -1.06
C THR A 275 -3.20 13.80 -1.28
N PRO A 276 -3.13 12.79 -0.39
CA PRO A 276 -2.25 11.66 -0.62
C PRO A 276 -2.66 10.82 -1.84
N ILE A 277 -3.96 10.68 -2.13
CA ILE A 277 -4.41 9.96 -3.34
C ILE A 277 -3.87 10.63 -4.60
N THR A 278 -3.95 11.96 -4.71
CA THR A 278 -3.42 12.68 -5.88
C THR A 278 -1.90 12.54 -5.98
N ILE A 279 -1.15 12.68 -4.88
CA ILE A 279 0.31 12.50 -4.91
C ILE A 279 0.67 11.10 -5.39
N HIS A 280 0.04 10.07 -4.81
CA HIS A 280 0.30 8.67 -5.12
C HIS A 280 -0.10 8.32 -6.56
N ALA A 281 -1.28 8.76 -7.00
CA ALA A 281 -1.75 8.63 -8.38
C ALA A 281 -0.80 9.26 -9.40
N CYS A 282 -0.36 10.50 -9.14
CA CYS A 282 0.58 11.21 -10.01
C CYS A 282 1.95 10.54 -10.04
N TRP A 283 2.44 10.03 -8.90
CA TRP A 283 3.69 9.28 -8.85
C TRP A 283 3.63 8.03 -9.72
N ASN A 284 2.63 7.16 -9.48
CA ASN A 284 2.49 5.90 -10.22
C ASN A 284 2.27 6.14 -11.72
N SER A 285 1.36 7.05 -12.07
CA SER A 285 1.08 7.37 -13.47
C SER A 285 2.29 8.00 -14.16
N GLY A 286 3.04 8.85 -13.45
CA GLY A 286 4.26 9.47 -13.97
C GLY A 286 5.31 8.43 -14.36
N VAL A 287 5.53 7.41 -13.52
CA VAL A 287 6.42 6.30 -13.83
C VAL A 287 5.97 5.58 -15.11
N ILE A 288 4.70 5.18 -15.20
CA ILE A 288 4.16 4.47 -16.37
C ILE A 288 4.27 5.32 -17.64
N LEU A 289 3.98 6.62 -17.56
CA LEU A 289 4.07 7.54 -18.69
C LEU A 289 5.51 7.72 -19.17
N VAL A 290 6.46 7.91 -18.26
CA VAL A 290 7.89 8.01 -18.62
C VAL A 290 8.37 6.75 -19.31
N LEU A 291 8.03 5.57 -18.76
CA LEU A 291 8.38 4.29 -19.38
C LEU A 291 7.73 4.15 -20.77
N THR A 292 6.45 4.48 -20.90
CA THR A 292 5.75 4.45 -22.20
C THR A 292 6.43 5.37 -23.23
N LEU A 293 6.81 6.59 -22.84
CA LEU A 293 7.49 7.54 -23.72
C LEU A 293 8.87 7.03 -24.16
N LEU A 294 9.65 6.44 -23.26
CA LEU A 294 10.96 5.85 -23.59
C LEU A 294 10.80 4.69 -24.60
N GLN A 295 9.81 3.82 -24.39
CA GLN A 295 9.53 2.72 -25.31
C GLN A 295 9.10 3.21 -26.70
N LEU A 296 8.26 4.25 -26.75
CA LEU A 296 7.85 4.88 -28.02
C LEU A 296 9.01 5.55 -28.76
N GLN A 297 10.05 5.98 -28.05
CA GLN A 297 11.28 6.51 -28.63
C GLN A 297 12.23 5.40 -29.12
N GLY A 298 11.87 4.12 -28.96
CA GLY A 298 12.65 2.98 -29.41
C GLY A 298 13.75 2.54 -28.43
N TYR A 299 13.75 3.05 -27.19
CA TYR A 299 14.63 2.55 -26.16
C TYR A 299 14.16 1.18 -25.66
N ASP A 300 15.07 0.20 -25.62
CA ASP A 300 14.80 -1.04 -24.89
C ASP A 300 14.93 -0.76 -23.39
N ILE A 301 13.79 -0.67 -22.72
CA ILE A 301 13.74 -0.38 -21.28
C ILE A 301 14.41 -1.50 -20.48
N LYS A 302 14.38 -2.75 -20.96
CA LYS A 302 15.10 -3.84 -20.28
C LYS A 302 16.60 -3.58 -20.36
N GLU A 303 17.09 -3.16 -21.53
CA GLU A 303 18.49 -2.77 -21.66
C GLU A 303 18.82 -1.54 -20.83
N ILE A 304 17.97 -0.51 -20.72
CA ILE A 304 18.27 0.66 -19.86
C ILE A 304 18.33 0.27 -18.37
N LEU A 305 17.35 -0.53 -17.93
CA LEU A 305 17.32 -1.04 -16.56
C LEU A 305 18.48 -2.00 -16.27
N GLN A 306 19.02 -2.66 -17.31
CA GLN A 306 20.17 -3.56 -17.22
C GLN A 306 21.52 -2.90 -17.54
N ALA A 307 21.57 -1.77 -18.24
CA ALA A 307 22.81 -1.07 -18.62
C ALA A 307 23.25 -0.05 -17.56
N THR A 308 22.38 0.21 -16.58
CA THR A 308 22.73 0.93 -15.35
C THR A 308 23.34 -0.03 -14.30
N GLN A 309 23.69 -1.26 -14.71
CA GLN A 309 24.38 -2.30 -13.92
C GLN A 309 25.89 -2.07 -13.80
#